data_AF-A0A936WXI9-F1
#
_entry.id   AF-A0A936WXI9-F1
#
_cell.length_a   1.000
_cell.length_b   1.000
_cell.length_c   1.000
_cell.angle_alpha   90.00
_cell.angle_beta   90.00
_cell.angle_gamma   90.00
#
_symmetry.space_group_name_H-M   'P 1'
#
loop_
_entity.id
_entity.type
_entity.pdbx_description
1 polymer ?
#
loop_
_entity_poly.entity_id
_entity_poly.type
_entity_poly.pdbx_seq_one_letter_code
_entity_poly.pdbx_strand_id
1 'polypeptide(L)'
;MGRILISVCLLFIMALFSHCKKEMGLSTANLSGLWELSQAQVSLLPPTTYTSGNGNTYKFNKNNYEKYENNVLVKSGTFILMEDTTAEETVGLVLPAGKYTTRIIFDDNITAEKTFLQIEGNNLVLLSGYFPLDGGSNYSYQKIN
;
A
#
# COMPACT_ATOMS: atom_id res chain seq x y z
N MET A 1 -57.24 -20.05 1.85
CA MET A 1 -56.22 -19.29 2.63
C MET A 1 -54.82 -19.94 2.67
N GLY A 2 -54.63 -21.19 2.24
CA GLY A 2 -53.31 -21.85 2.28
C GLY A 2 -52.33 -21.56 1.12
N ARG A 3 -52.74 -20.81 0.09
CA ARG A 3 -51.88 -20.50 -1.08
C ARG A 3 -51.10 -19.19 -0.96
N ILE A 4 -51.55 -18.26 -0.10
CA ILE A 4 -50.90 -16.96 0.10
C ILE A 4 -49.74 -17.08 1.10
N LEU A 5 -49.82 -18.00 2.08
CA LEU A 5 -48.75 -18.23 3.07
C LEU A 5 -47.46 -18.78 2.44
N ILE A 6 -47.57 -19.59 1.38
CA ILE A 6 -46.39 -20.20 0.73
C ILE A 6 -45.62 -19.15 -0.09
N SER A 7 -46.33 -18.17 -0.65
CA SER A 7 -45.72 -17.14 -1.50
C SER A 7 -44.96 -16.07 -0.71
N VAL A 8 -45.33 -15.84 0.57
CA VAL A 8 -44.63 -14.90 1.46
C VAL A 8 -43.34 -15.50 2.04
N CYS A 9 -43.26 -16.83 2.22
CA CYS A 9 -42.03 -17.48 2.70
C CYS A 9 -40.89 -17.48 1.66
N LEU A 10 -41.18 -17.51 0.36
CA LEU A 10 -40.13 -17.51 -0.68
C LEU A 10 -39.46 -16.15 -0.89
N LEU A 11 -40.12 -15.04 -0.55
CA LEU A 11 -39.56 -13.69 -0.68
C LEU A 11 -38.57 -13.33 0.44
N PHE A 12 -38.59 -14.05 1.56
CA PHE A 12 -37.70 -13.79 2.69
C PHE A 12 -36.31 -14.44 2.55
N ILE A 13 -36.18 -15.47 1.69
CA ILE A 13 -34.92 -16.21 1.50
C ILE A 13 -33.95 -15.48 0.57
N MET A 14 -34.44 -14.59 -0.32
CA MET A 14 -33.58 -13.83 -1.24
C MET A 14 -32.86 -12.63 -0.61
N ALA A 15 -33.19 -12.25 0.64
CA ALA A 15 -32.54 -11.12 1.33
C ALA A 15 -31.25 -11.50 2.08
N LEU A 16 -30.82 -12.77 2.05
CA LEU A 16 -29.65 -13.25 2.81
C LEU A 16 -28.33 -13.27 2.02
N PHE A 17 -28.32 -12.84 0.75
CA PHE A 17 -27.07 -12.52 0.06
C PHE A 17 -26.63 -11.09 0.40
N SER A 18 -26.57 -10.81 1.71
CA SER A 18 -25.86 -9.66 2.26
C SER A 18 -24.42 -9.75 1.78
N HIS A 19 -24.14 -8.92 0.78
CA HIS A 19 -22.87 -8.78 0.12
C HIS A 19 -21.84 -8.30 1.14
N CYS A 20 -21.26 -9.24 1.89
CA CYS A 20 -20.09 -8.99 2.71
C CYS A 20 -18.94 -8.70 1.74
N LYS A 21 -18.80 -7.43 1.34
CA LYS A 21 -17.58 -6.96 0.71
C LYS A 21 -16.50 -7.10 1.77
N LYS A 22 -15.80 -8.23 1.76
CA LYS A 22 -14.53 -8.35 2.46
C LYS A 22 -13.67 -7.25 1.85
N GLU A 23 -13.42 -6.19 2.61
CA GLU A 23 -12.49 -5.16 2.18
C GLU A 23 -11.16 -5.86 1.96
N MET A 24 -10.80 -6.06 0.69
CA MET A 24 -9.44 -6.41 0.28
C MET A 24 -8.55 -5.17 0.35
N GLY A 25 -8.75 -4.37 1.40
CA GLY A 25 -7.90 -3.24 1.72
C GLY A 25 -6.60 -3.76 2.30
N LEU A 26 -5.50 -3.12 1.93
CA LEU A 26 -4.22 -3.40 2.54
C LEU A 26 -4.30 -3.07 4.04
N SER A 27 -3.98 -4.04 4.90
CA SER A 27 -3.98 -3.83 6.35
C SER A 27 -2.58 -3.58 6.89
N THR A 28 -2.50 -2.95 8.07
CA THR A 28 -1.23 -2.80 8.81
C THR A 28 -0.58 -4.16 9.14
N ALA A 29 -1.38 -5.22 9.24
CA ALA A 29 -0.88 -6.58 9.45
C ALA A 29 -0.09 -7.10 8.23
N ASN A 30 -0.49 -6.73 7.01
CA ASN A 30 0.24 -7.10 5.79
C ASN A 30 1.57 -6.34 5.67
N LEU A 31 1.61 -5.08 6.10
CA LEU A 31 2.80 -4.23 6.06
C LEU A 31 3.78 -4.52 7.21
N SER A 32 3.32 -5.08 8.33
CA SER A 32 4.17 -5.36 9.48
C SER A 32 5.33 -6.31 9.13
N GLY A 33 6.54 -5.99 9.62
CA GLY A 33 7.77 -6.72 9.36
C GLY A 33 8.95 -5.81 9.03
N LEU A 34 10.08 -6.43 8.69
CA LEU A 34 11.29 -5.75 8.24
C LEU A 34 11.42 -5.89 6.72
N TRP A 35 11.67 -4.77 6.04
CA TRP A 35 11.70 -4.63 4.59
C TRP A 35 13.03 -4.00 4.19
N GLU A 36 13.80 -4.69 3.37
CA GLU A 36 15.10 -4.23 2.88
C GLU A 36 15.00 -3.75 1.45
N LEU A 37 15.59 -2.58 1.17
CA LEU A 37 15.58 -1.99 -0.16
C LEU A 37 16.28 -2.92 -1.14
N SER A 38 15.60 -3.27 -2.22
CA SER A 38 16.16 -4.11 -3.30
C SER A 38 16.33 -3.33 -4.60
N GLN A 39 15.51 -2.31 -4.84
CA GLN A 39 15.59 -1.48 -6.03
C GLN A 39 15.12 -0.06 -5.74
N ALA A 40 15.78 0.93 -6.33
CA ALA A 40 15.35 2.33 -6.31
C ALA A 40 15.39 2.92 -7.71
N GLN A 41 14.34 3.64 -8.08
CA GLN A 41 14.29 4.49 -9.25
C GLN A 41 13.87 5.89 -8.81
N VAL A 42 14.62 6.89 -9.25
CA VAL A 42 14.28 8.30 -9.07
C VAL A 42 14.34 8.94 -10.44
N SER A 43 13.28 9.65 -10.81
CA SER A 43 13.11 10.27 -12.11
C SER A 43 13.18 9.27 -13.25
N LEU A 44 13.61 9.73 -14.42
CA LEU A 44 13.76 8.93 -15.63
C LEU A 44 15.07 8.14 -15.66
N LEU A 45 15.81 8.09 -14.55
CA LEU A 45 17.02 7.30 -14.47
C LEU A 45 16.69 5.80 -14.46
N PRO A 46 17.58 4.95 -15.00
CA PRO A 46 17.44 3.51 -14.84
C PRO A 46 17.40 3.13 -13.34
N PRO A 47 16.64 2.09 -12.97
CA PRO A 47 16.58 1.64 -11.59
C PRO A 47 17.93 1.10 -11.13
N THR A 48 18.34 1.47 -9.93
CA THR A 48 19.50 0.91 -9.22
C THR A 48 19.07 -0.28 -8.39
N THR A 49 19.81 -1.39 -8.48
CA THR A 49 19.59 -2.58 -7.67
C THR A 49 20.54 -2.61 -6.48
N TYR A 50 20.06 -3.16 -5.36
CA TYR A 50 20.81 -3.26 -4.12
C TYR A 50 20.97 -4.73 -3.74
N THR A 51 22.17 -5.11 -3.28
CA THR A 51 22.41 -6.44 -2.73
C THR A 51 21.72 -6.58 -1.37
N SER A 52 21.34 -7.80 -0.99
CA SER A 52 20.83 -8.03 0.37
C SER A 52 21.91 -7.74 1.42
N GLY A 53 21.49 -7.31 2.61
CA GLY A 53 22.37 -6.85 3.68
C GLY A 53 22.87 -5.42 3.49
N ASN A 54 22.21 -4.61 2.64
CA ASN A 54 22.64 -3.23 2.39
C ASN A 54 22.29 -2.26 3.52
N GLY A 55 21.44 -2.68 4.47
CA GLY A 55 21.14 -1.90 5.67
C GLY A 55 20.19 -0.72 5.45
N ASN A 56 19.66 -0.52 4.24
CA ASN A 56 18.58 0.43 3.97
C ASN A 56 17.25 -0.30 4.16
N THR A 57 16.63 -0.09 5.31
CA THR A 57 15.45 -0.86 5.70
C THR A 57 14.33 0.00 6.26
N TYR A 58 13.10 -0.48 6.10
CA TYR A 58 11.95 -0.06 6.89
C TYR A 58 11.53 -1.20 7.81
N LYS A 59 11.22 -0.89 9.05
CA LYS A 59 10.58 -1.81 9.98
C LYS A 59 9.23 -1.25 10.38
N PHE A 60 8.18 -1.98 10.08
CA PHE A 60 6.81 -1.61 10.44
C PHE A 60 6.29 -2.50 11.55
N ASN A 61 5.68 -1.90 12.57
CA ASN A 61 5.05 -2.62 13.68
C ASN A 61 3.78 -1.89 14.10
N LYS A 62 2.62 -2.50 13.78
CA LYS A 62 1.29 -1.90 13.96
C LYS A 62 1.18 -0.58 13.20
N ASN A 63 1.27 0.55 13.91
CA ASN A 63 1.18 1.90 13.36
C ASN A 63 2.50 2.66 13.53
N ASN A 64 3.57 1.99 13.91
CA ASN A 64 4.89 2.60 14.08
C ASN A 64 5.82 2.14 12.96
N TYR A 65 6.76 3.00 12.60
CA TYR A 65 7.83 2.65 11.67
C TYR A 65 9.19 3.13 12.17
N GLU A 66 10.23 2.41 11.75
CA GLU A 66 11.63 2.80 11.85
C GLU A 66 12.23 2.75 10.43
N LYS A 67 12.97 3.78 10.04
CA LYS A 67 13.73 3.86 8.78
C LYS A 67 15.22 3.84 9.10
N TYR A 68 15.93 2.92 8.47
CA TYR A 68 17.36 2.79 8.56
C TYR A 68 18.03 3.07 7.22
N GLU A 69 19.19 3.73 7.26
CA GLU A 69 20.09 3.90 6.12
C GLU A 69 21.48 3.45 6.55
N ASN A 70 22.09 2.54 5.80
CA ASN A 70 23.38 1.91 6.16
C ASN A 70 23.40 1.38 7.62
N ASN A 71 22.32 0.72 8.06
CA ASN A 71 22.12 0.20 9.42
C ASN A 71 22.03 1.25 10.54
N VAL A 72 21.92 2.54 10.20
CA VAL A 72 21.73 3.62 11.16
C VAL A 72 20.27 4.06 11.15
N LEU A 73 19.64 4.14 12.32
CA LEU A 73 18.28 4.68 12.44
C LEU A 73 18.30 6.17 12.07
N VAL A 74 17.67 6.52 10.95
CA VAL A 74 17.59 7.90 10.46
C VAL A 74 16.25 8.57 10.75
N LYS A 75 15.18 7.77 10.91
CA LYS A 75 13.85 8.27 11.24
C LYS A 75 13.01 7.21 11.94
N SER A 76 12.14 7.62 12.84
CA SER A 76 11.10 6.77 13.42
C SER A 76 9.86 7.59 13.71
N GLY A 77 8.70 6.97 13.69
CA GLY A 77 7.45 7.66 13.96
C GLY A 77 6.24 6.76 13.77
N THR A 78 5.11 7.39 13.45
CA THR A 78 3.85 6.69 13.22
C THR A 78 3.46 6.72 11.75
N PHE A 79 2.57 5.83 11.35
CA PHE A 79 1.94 5.88 10.04
C PHE A 79 0.47 5.48 10.11
N ILE A 80 -0.28 5.96 9.12
CA ILE A 80 -1.62 5.49 8.81
C ILE A 80 -1.70 5.03 7.36
N LEU A 81 -2.59 4.07 7.11
CA LEU A 81 -2.95 3.62 5.78
C LEU A 81 -4.31 4.19 5.43
N MET A 82 -4.43 4.74 4.22
CA MET A 82 -5.66 5.37 3.74
C MET A 82 -5.93 4.92 2.31
N GLU A 83 -7.18 4.57 2.00
CA GLU A 83 -7.58 4.33 0.62
C GLU A 83 -7.45 5.64 -0.18
N ASP A 84 -6.78 5.57 -1.32
CA ASP A 84 -6.58 6.71 -2.21
C ASP A 84 -6.38 6.16 -3.63
N THR A 85 -7.34 6.44 -4.51
CA THR A 85 -7.35 5.98 -5.91
C THR A 85 -6.74 6.99 -6.88
N THR A 86 -6.14 8.08 -6.38
CA THR A 86 -5.56 9.17 -7.19
C THR A 86 -4.10 8.93 -7.58
N ALA A 87 -3.59 7.70 -7.45
CA ALA A 87 -2.19 7.36 -7.72
C ALA A 87 -1.76 7.76 -9.13
N GLU A 88 -2.52 7.35 -10.16
CA GLU A 88 -2.22 7.64 -11.57
C GLU A 88 -2.14 9.15 -11.86
N GLU A 89 -3.10 9.94 -11.37
CA GLU A 89 -3.06 11.40 -11.48
C GLU A 89 -1.87 12.01 -10.72
N THR A 90 -1.60 11.51 -9.52
CA THR A 90 -0.53 12.06 -8.66
C THR A 90 0.85 11.77 -9.23
N VAL A 91 1.04 10.61 -9.87
CA VAL A 91 2.36 10.20 -10.37
C VAL A 91 2.57 10.44 -11.86
N GLY A 92 1.50 10.73 -12.61
CA GLY A 92 1.57 11.01 -14.03
C GLY A 92 1.96 9.80 -14.88
N LEU A 93 1.70 8.58 -14.39
CA LEU A 93 1.95 7.32 -15.09
C LEU A 93 0.65 6.53 -15.22
N VAL A 94 0.50 5.81 -16.33
CA VAL A 94 -0.58 4.82 -16.47
C VAL A 94 -0.28 3.63 -15.58
N LEU A 95 -1.13 3.36 -14.59
CA LEU A 95 -0.95 2.27 -13.63
C LEU A 95 -1.91 1.11 -13.95
N PRO A 96 -1.54 -0.15 -13.63
CA PRO A 96 -2.47 -1.26 -13.77
C PRO A 96 -3.71 -1.06 -12.88
N ALA A 97 -4.88 -1.39 -13.40
CA ALA A 97 -6.14 -1.23 -12.69
C ALA A 97 -6.13 -1.96 -11.33
N GLY A 98 -6.58 -1.27 -10.28
CA GLY A 98 -6.66 -1.82 -8.92
C GLY A 98 -5.32 -1.93 -8.19
N LYS A 99 -4.23 -1.36 -8.72
CA LYS A 99 -2.94 -1.22 -8.02
C LYS A 99 -2.82 0.15 -7.39
N TYR A 100 -2.00 0.25 -6.34
CA TYR A 100 -1.65 1.50 -5.68
C TYR A 100 -2.88 2.29 -5.15
N THR A 101 -3.93 1.57 -4.73
CA THR A 101 -5.16 2.18 -4.18
C THR A 101 -5.05 2.55 -2.69
N THR A 102 -3.85 2.46 -2.12
CA THR A 102 -3.58 2.76 -0.70
C THR A 102 -2.39 3.70 -0.60
N ARG A 103 -2.57 4.79 0.14
CA ARG A 103 -1.52 5.72 0.55
C ARG A 103 -1.04 5.38 1.96
N ILE A 104 0.27 5.47 2.18
CA ILE A 104 0.85 5.57 3.52
C ILE A 104 1.12 7.04 3.85
N ILE A 105 0.69 7.47 5.04
CA ILE A 105 0.92 8.81 5.55
C ILE A 105 1.78 8.66 6.79
N PHE A 106 2.99 9.20 6.73
CA PHE A 106 3.94 9.20 7.85
C PHE A 106 3.72 10.42 8.74
N ASP A 107 3.79 10.21 10.05
CA ASP A 107 3.74 11.24 11.09
C ASP A 107 2.54 12.19 10.95
N ASP A 108 1.39 11.66 10.51
CA ASP A 108 0.15 12.39 10.24
C ASP A 108 0.31 13.60 9.29
N ASN A 109 1.40 13.65 8.51
CA ASN A 109 1.69 14.75 7.60
C ASN A 109 0.95 14.59 6.27
N ILE A 110 -0.34 14.95 6.28
CA ILE A 110 -1.21 14.87 5.11
C ILE A 110 -0.80 15.81 3.97
N THR A 111 -0.02 16.87 4.29
CA THR A 111 0.45 17.88 3.33
C THR A 111 1.73 17.49 2.62
N ALA A 112 2.43 16.46 3.10
CA ALA A 112 3.58 15.90 2.40
C ALA A 112 3.16 15.30 1.05
N GLU A 113 4.15 15.13 0.17
CA GLU A 113 3.99 14.37 -1.07
C GLU A 113 3.30 13.02 -0.78
N LYS A 114 2.40 12.61 -1.68
CA LYS A 114 1.70 11.34 -1.50
C LYS A 114 2.64 10.17 -1.78
N THR A 115 2.67 9.20 -0.88
CA THR A 115 3.34 7.92 -1.09
C THR A 115 2.30 6.82 -1.16
N PHE A 116 2.10 6.27 -2.35
CA PHE A 116 1.26 5.11 -2.58
C PHE A 116 2.08 3.85 -2.37
N LEU A 117 1.40 2.76 -2.00
CA LEU A 117 2.08 1.50 -1.82
C LEU A 117 1.33 0.32 -2.42
N GLN A 118 2.09 -0.70 -2.78
CA GLN A 118 1.59 -2.00 -3.20
C GLN A 118 2.38 -3.08 -2.46
N ILE A 119 1.68 -4.09 -1.92
CA ILE A 119 2.32 -5.30 -1.41
C ILE A 119 1.88 -6.49 -2.25
N GLU A 120 2.84 -7.28 -2.71
CA GLU A 120 2.64 -8.52 -3.45
C GLU A 120 3.62 -9.58 -2.93
N GLY A 121 3.10 -10.56 -2.18
CA GLY A 121 3.94 -11.54 -1.49
C GLY A 121 4.94 -10.86 -0.54
N ASN A 122 6.23 -11.05 -0.80
CA ASN A 122 7.32 -10.46 -0.02
C ASN A 122 7.87 -9.16 -0.63
N ASN A 123 7.19 -8.59 -1.63
CA ASN A 123 7.60 -7.32 -2.24
C ASN A 123 6.69 -6.18 -1.76
N LEU A 124 7.30 -5.10 -1.28
CA LEU A 124 6.65 -3.82 -0.98
C LEU A 124 7.19 -2.79 -1.97
N VAL A 125 6.30 -2.09 -2.66
CA VAL A 125 6.65 -0.96 -3.51
C VAL A 125 6.10 0.31 -2.90
N LEU A 126 6.94 1.34 -2.79
CA LEU A 126 6.57 2.71 -2.45
C LEU A 126 6.72 3.59 -3.70
N LEU A 127 5.66 4.29 -4.07
CA LEU A 127 5.56 5.11 -5.28
C LEU A 127 5.16 6.54 -4.89
N SER A 128 5.91 7.55 -5.31
CA SER A 128 5.61 8.97 -5.04
C SER A 128 6.06 9.90 -6.16
N GLY A 129 5.60 11.15 -6.13
CA GLY A 129 6.01 12.22 -7.05
C GLY A 129 5.49 12.08 -8.48
N TYR A 130 5.60 13.15 -9.27
CA TYR A 130 5.07 13.26 -10.63
C TYR A 130 6.16 13.06 -11.69
N PHE A 131 6.28 11.83 -12.18
CA PHE A 131 7.32 11.39 -13.12
C PHE A 131 7.55 12.32 -14.32
N PRO A 132 6.51 12.87 -14.99
CA PRO A 132 6.72 13.72 -16.16
C PRO A 132 7.40 15.08 -15.89
N LEU A 133 7.40 15.60 -14.66
CA LEU A 133 7.94 16.94 -14.36
C LEU A 133 9.01 16.95 -13.27
N ASP A 134 8.75 16.34 -12.12
CA ASP A 134 9.63 16.39 -10.94
C ASP A 134 10.49 15.12 -10.79
N GLY A 135 10.22 14.12 -11.63
CA GLY A 135 10.97 12.88 -11.62
C GLY A 135 10.70 12.04 -10.38
N GLY A 136 9.43 11.74 -10.11
CA GLY A 136 8.94 10.84 -9.07
C GLY A 136 9.78 9.58 -8.79
N SER A 137 9.43 8.91 -7.69
CA SER A 137 10.23 7.84 -7.13
C SER A 137 9.48 6.52 -7.03
N ASN A 138 10.20 5.43 -7.26
CA ASN A 138 9.75 4.06 -7.08
C ASN A 138 10.81 3.27 -6.30
N TYR A 139 10.49 2.88 -5.08
CA TYR A 139 11.34 2.06 -4.22
C TYR A 139 10.71 0.71 -3.98
N SER A 140 11.41 -0.36 -4.37
CA SER A 140 11.01 -1.74 -4.10
C SER A 140 11.81 -2.32 -2.95
N TYR A 141 11.13 -2.98 -2.02
CA TYR A 141 11.68 -3.59 -0.83
C TYR A 141 11.29 -5.07 -0.76
N GLN A 142 12.21 -5.90 -0.28
CA GLN A 142 11.96 -7.30 0.02
C GLN A 142 11.80 -7.53 1.51
N LYS A 143 10.81 -8.33 1.89
CA LYS A 143 10.63 -8.72 3.28
C LYS A 143 11.77 -9.63 3.72
N ILE A 144 12.44 -9.27 4.81
CA ILE A 144 13.51 -10.05 5.43
C ILE A 144 13.10 -10.35 6.87
N ASN A 145 12.84 -11.62 7.19
CA ASN A 145 12.26 -12.15 8.44
C ASN A 145 10.73 -12.32 8.45
#